data_AF-A0A0K0XY94-F1
#
_entry.id   AF-A0A0K0XY94-F1
#
_cell.length_a   1.000
_cell.length_b   1.000
_cell.length_c   1.000
_cell.angle_alpha   90.00
_cell.angle_beta   90.00
_cell.angle_gamma   90.00
#
_symmetry.space_group_name_H-M   'P 1'
#
loop_
_entity.id
_entity.type
_entity.pdbx_description
1 polymer ?
#
loop_
_entity_poly.entity_id
_entity_poly.type
_entity_poly.pdbx_seq_one_letter_code
_entity_poly.pdbx_strand_id
1 'polypeptide(L)'
;MAEQKIRIRLKGFDHRLIDRSTQEIVETAKRTGAQVRGPIPLPTRKERYTVLISPHVNKDARDQYEIRTHKRLLDIVDPNDKTVDALMKLDLAAGVDVQIKLY
;
A
#
# COMPACT_ATOMS: atom_id res chain seq x y z
N MET A 1 29.65 5.80 -0.61
CA MET A 1 28.70 6.87 -0.94
C MET A 1 27.36 6.43 -0.40
N ALA A 2 26.64 7.28 0.34
CA ALA A 2 25.36 6.88 0.93
C ALA A 2 24.37 6.58 -0.20
N GLU A 3 24.00 5.30 -0.37
CA GLU A 3 22.93 4.92 -1.30
C GLU A 3 21.63 5.56 -0.78
N GLN A 4 21.26 6.71 -1.35
CA GLN A 4 19.96 7.31 -1.08
C GLN A 4 18.89 6.35 -1.55
N LYS A 5 18.02 5.91 -0.64
CA LYS A 5 16.98 4.92 -0.94
C LYS A 5 15.63 5.49 -0.59
N ILE A 6 14.72 5.45 -1.56
CA ILE A 6 13.31 5.81 -1.32
C ILE A 6 12.54 4.53 -1.09
N ARG A 7 11.90 4.44 0.07
CA ARG A 7 11.00 3.34 0.43
C ARG A 7 9.57 3.84 0.46
N ILE A 8 8.75 3.32 -0.43
CA ILE A 8 7.33 3.64 -0.54
C ILE A 8 6.53 2.49 0.04
N ARG A 9 5.69 2.79 1.02
CA ARG A 9 4.77 1.82 1.61
C ARG A 9 3.35 2.19 1.27
N LEU A 10 2.66 1.29 0.59
CA LEU A 10 1.25 1.44 0.28
C LEU A 10 0.41 0.61 1.26
N LYS A 11 -0.70 1.17 1.71
CA LYS A 11 -1.72 0.50 2.51
C LYS A 11 -3.09 0.79 1.93
N GLY A 12 -4.00 -0.17 2.04
CA GLY A 12 -5.39 0.04 1.67
C GLY A 12 -6.24 -1.16 2.04
N PHE A 13 -7.55 -0.99 1.89
CA PHE A 13 -8.53 -2.03 2.21
C PHE A 13 -8.88 -2.89 0.99
N ASP A 14 -8.88 -2.32 -0.22
CA ASP A 14 -9.08 -3.05 -1.47
C ASP A 14 -7.73 -3.42 -2.09
N HIS A 15 -7.52 -4.71 -2.34
CA HIS A 15 -6.31 -5.20 -2.97
C HIS A 15 -6.20 -4.78 -4.45
N ARG A 16 -7.32 -4.66 -5.18
CA ARG A 16 -7.33 -4.34 -6.61
C ARG A 16 -6.81 -2.92 -6.87
N LEU A 17 -7.27 -1.97 -6.06
CA LEU A 17 -6.82 -0.58 -6.13
C LEU A 17 -5.34 -0.46 -5.82
N ILE A 18 -4.87 -1.11 -4.74
CA ILE A 18 -3.45 -1.07 -4.38
C ILE A 18 -2.58 -1.69 -5.47
N ASP A 19 -2.96 -2.85 -6.01
CA ASP A 19 -2.16 -3.54 -7.02
C ASP A 19 -2.06 -2.69 -8.30
N ARG A 20 -3.16 -2.04 -8.72
CA ARG A 20 -3.16 -1.08 -9.83
C ARG A 20 -2.27 0.13 -9.56
N SER A 21 -2.45 0.80 -8.42
CA SER A 21 -1.64 1.96 -8.05
C SER A 21 -0.15 1.62 -7.93
N THR A 22 0.16 0.42 -7.43
CA THR A 22 1.55 -0.02 -7.33
C THR A 22 2.16 -0.26 -8.72
N GLN A 23 1.39 -0.81 -9.67
CA GLN A 23 1.83 -0.95 -11.07
C GLN A 23 2.09 0.41 -11.73
N GLU A 24 1.20 1.38 -11.54
CA GLU A 24 1.35 2.74 -12.08
C GLU A 24 2.62 3.44 -11.54
N ILE A 25 2.93 3.27 -10.24
CA ILE A 25 4.17 3.78 -9.63
C ILE A 25 5.40 3.09 -10.23
N VAL A 26 5.36 1.76 -10.40
CA VAL A 26 6.47 0.99 -10.97
C VAL A 26 6.74 1.42 -12.41
N GLU A 27 5.69 1.59 -13.22
CA GLU A 27 5.81 2.00 -14.61
C GLU A 27 6.42 3.41 -14.72
N THR A 28 5.95 4.34 -13.87
CA THR A 28 6.47 5.70 -13.81
C THR A 28 7.94 5.73 -13.41
N ALA A 29 8.31 4.97 -12.38
CA ALA A 29 9.70 4.88 -11.94
C ALA A 29 10.60 4.26 -13.03
N LYS A 30 10.13 3.21 -13.74
CA LYS A 30 10.84 2.64 -14.89
C LYS A 30 11.00 3.64 -16.05
N ARG A 31 9.98 4.45 -16.35
CA ARG A 31 10.03 5.47 -17.40
C ARG A 31 11.08 6.55 -17.13
N THR A 32 11.31 6.87 -15.87
CA THR A 32 12.34 7.83 -15.43
C THR A 32 13.76 7.23 -15.32
N GLY A 33 13.90 5.93 -15.56
CA GLY A 33 15.19 5.22 -15.54
C GLY A 33 15.70 4.84 -14.14
N ALA A 34 14.87 4.98 -13.09
CA ALA A 34 15.26 4.57 -11.74
C ALA A 34 15.16 3.05 -11.57
N GLN A 35 16.09 2.47 -10.81
CA GLN A 35 16.08 1.03 -10.55
C GLN A 35 15.08 0.71 -9.44
N VAL A 36 14.01 0.01 -9.79
CA VAL A 36 12.94 -0.36 -8.85
C VAL A 36 13.14 -1.78 -8.36
N ARG A 37 13.19 -1.97 -7.04
CA ARG A 37 12.90 -3.27 -6.42
C ARG A 37 11.39 -3.41 -6.36
N GLY A 38 10.90 -4.37 -7.13
CA GLY A 38 9.49 -4.54 -7.50
C GLY A 38 8.52 -4.57 -6.32
N PRO A 39 7.21 -4.57 -6.59
CA PRO A 39 6.20 -4.47 -5.56
C PRO A 39 6.24 -5.71 -4.66
N ILE A 40 6.79 -5.56 -3.46
CA ILE A 40 6.88 -6.64 -2.46
C ILE A 40 5.56 -6.69 -1.70
N PRO A 41 4.78 -7.78 -1.83
CA PRO A 41 3.57 -7.95 -1.04
C PRO A 41 3.96 -8.24 0.40
N LEU A 42 3.59 -7.33 1.31
CA LEU A 42 3.72 -7.60 2.74
C LEU A 42 2.48 -8.37 3.23
N PRO A 43 2.61 -9.16 4.31
CA PRO A 43 1.49 -9.88 4.88
C PRO A 43 0.30 -8.97 5.19
N THR A 44 -0.88 -9.37 4.72
CA THR A 44 -2.14 -8.67 4.99
C THR A 44 -2.46 -8.79 6.47
N ARG A 45 -2.69 -7.66 7.13
CA ARG A 45 -3.19 -7.66 8.51
C ARG A 45 -4.70 -7.95 8.46
N LYS A 46 -5.14 -9.00 9.16
CA LYS A 46 -6.55 -9.37 9.28
C LYS A 46 -6.98 -9.18 10.72
N GLU A 47 -7.89 -8.24 10.96
CA GLU A 47 -8.49 -8.00 12.28
C GLU A 47 -9.92 -8.52 12.23
N ARG A 48 -10.28 -9.42 13.14
CA ARG A 48 -11.59 -10.08 13.19
C ARG A 48 -12.37 -9.59 14.40
N TYR A 49 -13.64 -9.26 14.18
CA TYR A 49 -14.54 -8.75 15.20
C TYR A 49 -15.82 -9.58 15.19
N THR A 50 -16.19 -10.10 16.35
CA THR A 50 -17.46 -10.78 16.56
C THR A 50 -18.42 -9.84 17.26
N VAL A 51 -19.57 -9.58 16.66
CA VAL A 51 -20.61 -8.72 17.23
C VAL A 51 -21.89 -9.54 17.39
N LEU A 52 -22.62 -9.30 18.49
CA LEU A 52 -23.94 -9.89 18.68
C LEU A 52 -24.94 -9.17 17.78
N ILE A 53 -25.73 -9.94 17.03
CA ILE A 53 -26.75 -9.39 16.13
C ILE A 53 -27.95 -8.90 16.96
N SER A 54 -28.33 -9.69 17.97
CA SER A 54 -29.47 -9.38 18.83
C SER A 54 -29.04 -8.47 19.99
N PRO A 55 -29.82 -7.42 20.31
CA PRO A 55 -29.58 -6.60 21.50
C PRO A 55 -29.93 -7.33 22.81
N HIS A 56 -30.71 -8.42 22.77
CA HIS A 56 -31.13 -9.16 23.98
C HIS A 56 -31.18 -10.69 23.76
N VAL A 57 -30.81 -11.44 24.81
CA VAL A 57 -30.92 -12.91 25.02
C VAL A 57 -30.19 -13.83 24.03
N ASN A 58 -30.17 -13.55 22.73
CA ASN A 58 -29.66 -14.47 21.71
C ASN A 58 -28.12 -14.39 21.57
N LYS A 59 -27.38 -15.21 22.34
CA LYS A 59 -25.90 -15.26 22.35
C LYS A 59 -25.28 -16.03 21.18
N ASP A 60 -26.05 -16.90 20.53
CA ASP A 60 -25.59 -17.73 19.41
C ASP A 60 -25.71 -17.01 18.06
N ALA A 61 -26.55 -15.98 17.98
CA ALA A 61 -26.64 -15.08 16.84
C ALA A 61 -25.46 -14.09 16.85
N ARG A 62 -24.36 -14.48 16.19
CA ARG A 62 -23.12 -13.71 16.09
C ARG A 62 -22.76 -13.43 14.63
N ASP A 63 -22.50 -12.18 14.33
CA ASP A 63 -21.89 -11.77 13.08
C ASP A 63 -20.38 -11.69 13.23
N GLN A 64 -19.68 -12.12 12.18
CA GLN A 64 -18.23 -12.11 12.10
C GLN A 64 -17.82 -11.14 11.00
N TYR A 65 -17.26 -10.01 11.39
CA TYR A 65 -16.69 -9.03 10.47
C TYR A 65 -15.18 -9.11 10.50
N GLU A 66 -14.54 -8.78 9.39
CA GLU A 66 -13.10 -8.62 9.35
C GLU A 66 -12.67 -7.38 8.57
N ILE A 67 -11.62 -6.74 9.07
CA ILE A 67 -10.92 -5.66 8.37
C ILE A 67 -9.64 -6.26 7.81
N ARG A 68 -9.47 -6.19 6.49
CA ARG A 68 -8.26 -6.62 5.80
C ARG A 68 -7.48 -5.37 5.38
N THR A 69 -6.29 -5.20 5.92
CA THR A 69 -5.35 -4.16 5.45
C THR A 69 -4.27 -4.81 4.61
N HIS A 70 -4.34 -4.57 3.31
CA HIS A 70 -3.33 -5.00 2.36
C HIS A 70 -2.16 -4.02 2.37
N LYS A 71 -0.94 -4.55 2.32
CA LYS A 71 0.28 -3.76 2.41
C LYS A 71 1.20 -4.13 1.24
N ARG A 72 1.75 -3.12 0.58
CA ARG A 72 2.80 -3.28 -0.44
C ARG A 72 3.99 -2.41 -0.07
N LEU A 73 5.17 -2.89 -0.42
CA LEU A 73 6.42 -2.15 -0.25
C LEU A 73 7.10 -2.02 -1.61
N LEU A 74 7.59 -0.84 -1.90
CA LEU A 74 8.41 -0.55 -3.06
C LEU A 74 9.70 0.12 -2.58
N ASP A 75 10.84 -0.32 -3.10
CA ASP A 75 12.12 0.34 -2.85
C ASP A 75 12.70 0.82 -4.18
N ILE A 76 13.07 2.09 -4.27
CA ILE A 76 13.78 2.68 -5.41
C ILE A 76 15.25 2.82 -5.02
N VAL A 77 16.10 2.18 -5.81
CA VAL A 77 17.57 2.25 -5.73
C VAL A 77 18.01 3.32 -6.73
N ASP A 78 18.87 4.23 -6.26
CA ASP A 78 19.39 5.37 -7.02
C ASP A 78 18.28 6.30 -7.56
N PRO A 79 17.72 7.18 -6.70
CA PRO A 79 16.69 8.12 -7.11
C PRO A 79 17.29 9.22 -8.00
N ASN A 80 16.65 9.47 -9.14
CA ASN A 80 16.91 10.65 -9.95
C ASN A 80 15.98 11.80 -9.51
N ASP A 81 16.40 13.06 -9.61
CA ASP A 81 15.55 14.22 -9.29
C ASP A 81 14.24 14.20 -10.09
N LYS A 82 14.32 13.81 -11.36
CA LYS A 82 13.16 13.61 -12.24
C LYS A 82 12.17 12.56 -11.71
N THR A 83 12.67 11.54 -11.01
CA THR A 83 11.84 10.49 -10.42
C THR A 83 11.12 10.99 -9.17
N VAL A 84 11.77 11.80 -8.34
CA VAL A 84 11.15 12.39 -7.14
C VAL A 84 9.99 13.31 -7.55
N ASP A 85 10.20 14.16 -8.54
CA ASP A 85 9.16 15.06 -9.05
C ASP A 85 7.98 14.30 -9.69
N ALA A 86 8.27 13.23 -10.41
CA ALA A 86 7.24 12.40 -11.04
C ALA A 86 6.38 11.67 -10.00
N LEU A 87 6.97 11.24 -8.88
CA LEU A 87 6.26 10.55 -7.80
C LEU A 87 5.37 11.51 -6.99
N MET A 88 5.79 12.75 -6.78
CA MET A 88 4.97 13.76 -6.08
C MET A 88 3.78 14.25 -6.92
N LYS A 89 3.91 14.23 -8.25
CA LYS A 89 2.84 14.66 -9.18
C LYS A 89 1.82 13.56 -9.49
N LEU A 90 2.03 12.35 -9.00
CA LEU A 90 1.18 11.22 -9.35
C LEU A 90 -0.09 11.23 -8.51
N ASP A 91 -1.23 11.47 -9.16
CA ASP A 91 -2.55 11.35 -8.53
C ASP A 91 -2.88 9.88 -8.30
N LEU A 92 -2.77 9.46 -7.05
CA LEU A 92 -3.08 8.09 -6.64
C LEU A 92 -4.57 7.92 -6.37
N ALA A 93 -5.07 6.71 -6.61
CA ALA A 93 -6.48 6.40 -6.46
C ALA A 93 -6.97 6.65 -5.02
N ALA A 94 -8.18 7.23 -4.90
CA ALA A 94 -8.83 7.44 -3.61
C ALA A 94 -8.97 6.11 -2.85
N GLY A 95 -8.45 6.05 -1.62
CA GLY A 95 -8.50 4.86 -0.75
C GLY A 95 -7.18 4.10 -0.59
N VAL A 96 -6.09 4.59 -1.18
CA VAL A 96 -4.73 4.09 -0.94
C VAL A 96 -3.94 5.09 -0.09
N ASP A 97 -3.47 4.65 1.08
CA ASP A 97 -2.56 5.40 1.94
C ASP A 97 -1.10 5.13 1.52
N VAL A 98 -0.33 6.19 1.34
CA VAL A 98 1.03 6.15 0.78
C VAL A 98 1.97 6.81 1.75
N GLN A 99 2.97 6.06 2.21
CA GLN A 99 4.00 6.55 3.09
C GLN A 99 5.35 6.47 2.39
N ILE A 100 5.97 7.63 2.16
CA ILE A 100 7.31 7.73 1.58
C ILE A 100 8.32 7.93 2.71
N LYS A 101 9.36 7.12 2.74
CA LYS A 101 10.52 7.27 3.63
C LYS A 101 11.78 7.40 2.81
N LEU A 102 12.56 8.44 3.11
CA LEU A 102 13.89 8.65 2.55
C LEU A 102 14.93 8.10 3.54
N TYR A 103 15.89 7.33 3.04
CA TYR A 103 17.03 6.79 3.77
C TYR A 103 18.34 7.24 3.12
#